data_AF-A0A0T1QCB7-F1
#
_entry.id   AF-A0A0T1QCB7-F1
#
_cell.length_a   1.000
_cell.length_b   1.000
_cell.length_c   1.000
_cell.angle_alpha   90.00
_cell.angle_beta   90.00
_cell.angle_gamma   90.00
#
_symmetry.space_group_name_H-M   'P 1'
#
loop_
_entity.id
_entity.type
_entity.pdbx_description
1 polymer ?
#
loop_
_entity_poly.entity_id
_entity_poly.type
_entity_poly.pdbx_seq_one_letter_code
_entity_poly.pdbx_strand_id
1 'polypeptide(L)'
;MATPPPAHRPPGPRGRGHEIHTLEEFDAAMALPGALAGLRVQSVDLTDRGFALLSASAAGAVFLGCPMEPEAAAKVRADGALVFPPVPDLPFDPYRSGLYSPEELYDGITAAGYASTPDALAYAWFGRTRADGDIFSSMLRSLHDDAVSDALDELLEGARVVGVMGGHAMGRGTEAYAGAARLGRSLARAGLTVATGGGPGAMEAANLGAYLAPFPDETLPEALSLLSAAPSFTPSVTEWSRAAFAVRDRWPRGGDSVGIPTWFYGHEPPNAFAGHIAKYFANALREDGLLARSTAGVVFLPGAAGTVQEIFTNATPNYYGSLGAPAPMVLVDRAHWTERLPAWPLLEALAAGRPMAPRIALVDSIDEAPEALERLAKA
;
A
#
# COMPACT_ATOMS: atom_id res chain seq x y z
N MET A 1 34.16 22.81 -4.44
CA MET A 1 33.04 21.88 -4.60
C MET A 1 31.77 22.70 -4.60
N ALA A 2 31.01 22.68 -5.70
CA ALA A 2 29.71 23.34 -5.75
C ALA A 2 28.78 22.66 -4.74
N THR A 3 28.05 23.45 -3.95
CA THR A 3 26.97 22.98 -3.09
C THR A 3 26.01 22.13 -3.92
N PRO A 4 25.70 20.89 -3.53
CA PRO A 4 24.68 20.11 -4.21
C PRO A 4 23.35 20.90 -4.16
N PRO A 5 22.52 20.82 -5.20
CA PRO A 5 21.17 21.38 -5.14
C PRO A 5 20.45 20.81 -3.90
N PRO A 6 19.54 21.58 -3.27
CA PRO A 6 18.78 21.07 -2.13
C PRO A 6 18.13 19.74 -2.53
N ALA A 7 18.23 18.75 -1.63
CA ALA A 7 17.55 17.46 -1.80
C ALA A 7 16.08 17.70 -2.18
N HIS A 8 15.54 16.82 -3.04
CA HIS A 8 14.12 16.83 -3.42
C HIS A 8 13.30 16.91 -2.14
N ARG A 9 12.80 18.11 -1.83
CA ARG A 9 11.91 18.31 -0.69
C ARG A 9 10.68 17.46 -1.04
N PRO A 10 10.18 16.59 -0.14
CA PRO A 10 8.87 15.98 -0.36
C PRO A 10 7.90 17.13 -0.66
N PRO A 11 6.97 16.96 -1.62
CA PRO A 11 6.03 18.01 -1.96
C PRO A 11 5.41 18.53 -0.66
N GLY A 12 5.34 19.87 -0.53
CA GLY A 12 4.60 20.48 0.58
C GLY A 12 3.16 19.96 0.58
N PRO A 13 2.41 20.14 1.69
CA PRO A 13 1.03 19.66 1.77
C PRO A 13 0.28 20.06 0.50
N ARG A 14 -0.16 19.05 -0.26
CA ARG A 14 -0.92 19.29 -1.49
C ARG A 14 -2.13 20.11 -1.09
N GLY A 15 -2.37 21.22 -1.78
CA GLY A 15 -3.54 22.03 -1.50
C GLY A 15 -4.80 21.23 -1.84
N ARG A 16 -5.35 20.50 -0.86
CA ARG A 16 -6.57 19.68 -0.97
C ARG A 16 -7.81 20.46 -1.46
N GLY A 17 -7.73 21.79 -1.58
CA GLY A 17 -8.82 22.64 -2.03
C GLY A 17 -9.21 22.52 -3.52
N HIS A 18 -8.64 21.57 -4.27
CA HIS A 18 -8.89 21.41 -5.70
C HIS A 18 -9.34 20.01 -6.13
N GLU A 19 -9.32 19.01 -5.25
CA GLU A 19 -9.63 17.62 -5.61
C GLU A 19 -10.95 17.18 -4.97
N ILE A 20 -11.78 16.45 -5.71
CA ILE A 20 -13.12 15.98 -5.34
C ILE A 20 -13.18 14.50 -5.66
N HIS A 21 -13.45 13.70 -4.62
CA HIS A 21 -13.47 12.24 -4.70
C HIS A 21 -14.84 11.66 -4.33
N THR A 22 -15.75 12.48 -3.81
CA THR A 22 -17.09 12.09 -3.39
C THR A 22 -18.17 12.99 -4.01
N LEU A 23 -19.39 12.46 -4.06
CA LEU A 23 -20.55 13.22 -4.52
C LEU A 23 -20.91 14.33 -3.52
N GLU A 24 -20.72 14.11 -2.21
CA GLU A 24 -20.94 15.15 -1.21
C GLU A 24 -19.99 16.33 -1.36
N GLU A 25 -18.69 16.08 -1.63
CA GLU A 25 -17.71 17.13 -1.90
C GLU A 25 -18.06 17.90 -3.19
N PHE A 26 -18.51 17.18 -4.22
CA PHE A 26 -18.97 17.80 -5.46
C PHE A 26 -20.14 18.75 -5.21
N ASP A 27 -21.17 18.28 -4.50
CA ASP A 27 -22.35 19.07 -4.19
C ASP A 27 -22.01 20.28 -3.30
N ALA A 28 -21.09 20.11 -2.35
CA ALA A 28 -20.59 21.21 -1.52
C ALA A 28 -19.82 22.26 -2.35
N ALA A 29 -18.97 21.82 -3.29
CA ALA A 29 -18.24 22.72 -4.18
C ALA A 29 -19.18 23.49 -5.12
N MET A 30 -20.26 22.85 -5.58
CA MET A 30 -21.29 23.47 -6.42
C MET A 30 -22.08 24.58 -5.70
N ALA A 31 -22.10 24.59 -4.36
CA ALA A 31 -22.77 25.64 -3.58
C ALA A 31 -21.96 26.95 -3.49
N LEU A 32 -20.70 26.98 -3.95
CA LEU A 32 -19.80 28.14 -3.87
C LEU A 32 -19.80 28.98 -5.17
N PRO A 33 -19.59 30.32 -5.10
CA PRO A 33 -19.45 31.16 -6.28
C PRO A 33 -18.21 30.78 -7.11
N GLY A 34 -18.35 30.64 -8.43
CA GLY A 34 -17.25 30.22 -9.33
C GLY A 34 -17.14 28.69 -9.53
N ALA A 35 -18.20 27.96 -9.21
CA ALA A 35 -18.33 26.50 -9.26
C ALA A 35 -17.62 25.84 -10.46
N LEU A 36 -16.89 24.75 -10.16
CA LEU A 36 -16.12 23.84 -11.04
C LEU A 36 -14.82 24.37 -11.65
N ALA A 37 -14.60 25.67 -11.75
CA ALA A 37 -13.41 26.21 -12.41
C ALA A 37 -12.10 25.76 -11.73
N GLY A 38 -11.23 25.10 -12.49
CA GLY A 38 -9.93 24.62 -11.99
C GLY A 38 -9.99 23.41 -11.05
N LEU A 39 -11.16 22.82 -10.79
CA LEU A 39 -11.29 21.63 -9.92
C LEU A 39 -10.81 20.36 -10.64
N ARG A 40 -10.50 19.34 -9.84
CA ARG A 40 -10.16 17.98 -10.24
C ARG A 40 -11.21 17.07 -9.63
N VAL A 41 -12.01 16.42 -10.46
CA VAL A 41 -13.05 15.49 -10.00
C VAL A 41 -12.65 14.10 -10.48
N GLN A 42 -12.59 13.15 -9.56
CA GLN A 42 -12.01 11.84 -9.80
C GLN A 42 -12.96 10.73 -9.35
N SER A 43 -13.33 9.85 -10.28
CA SER A 43 -14.17 8.66 -10.06
C SER A 43 -15.48 8.95 -9.30
N VAL A 44 -16.10 10.10 -9.55
CA VAL A 44 -17.42 10.46 -9.01
C VAL A 44 -18.49 10.21 -10.05
N ASP A 45 -19.54 9.49 -9.69
CA ASP A 45 -20.74 9.35 -10.53
C ASP A 45 -21.54 10.65 -10.53
N LEU A 46 -21.52 11.34 -11.67
CA LEU A 46 -22.19 12.62 -11.88
C LEU A 46 -23.39 12.50 -12.83
N THR A 47 -23.86 11.27 -13.09
CA THR A 47 -25.00 11.01 -13.98
C THR A 47 -26.23 11.78 -13.50
N ASP A 48 -26.49 11.81 -12.19
CA ASP A 48 -27.62 12.52 -11.58
C ASP A 48 -27.33 14.02 -11.31
N ARG A 49 -26.26 14.58 -11.90
CA ARG A 49 -25.86 16.00 -11.73
C ARG A 49 -25.88 16.78 -13.03
N GLY A 50 -26.62 16.31 -14.04
CA GLY A 50 -26.76 16.96 -15.35
C GLY A 50 -27.10 18.45 -15.24
N PHE A 51 -28.14 18.82 -14.48
CA PHE A 51 -28.52 20.24 -14.31
C PHE A 51 -27.39 21.10 -13.72
N ALA A 52 -26.69 20.59 -12.71
CA ALA A 52 -25.57 21.28 -12.06
C ALA A 52 -24.42 21.50 -13.05
N LEU A 53 -24.02 20.45 -13.76
CA LEU A 53 -22.96 20.49 -14.77
C LEU A 53 -23.31 21.40 -15.95
N LEU A 54 -24.57 21.44 -16.38
CA LEU A 54 -25.05 22.33 -17.44
C LEU A 54 -25.11 23.80 -17.00
N SER A 55 -25.23 24.08 -15.70
CA SER A 55 -25.41 25.44 -15.18
C SER A 55 -24.11 26.14 -14.74
N ALA A 56 -23.09 25.39 -14.33
CA ALA A 56 -21.82 25.95 -13.80
C ALA A 56 -20.68 25.97 -14.82
N SER A 57 -19.76 26.94 -14.74
CA SER A 57 -18.61 27.01 -15.67
C SER A 57 -17.56 25.96 -15.33
N ALA A 58 -17.26 25.05 -16.26
CA ALA A 58 -16.24 24.02 -16.05
C ALA A 58 -14.83 24.43 -16.55
N ALA A 59 -14.55 25.73 -16.70
CA ALA A 59 -13.31 26.20 -17.30
C ALA A 59 -12.07 25.71 -16.52
N GLY A 60 -11.18 24.99 -17.21
CA GLY A 60 -9.95 24.46 -16.62
C GLY A 60 -10.17 23.31 -15.61
N ALA A 61 -11.40 22.81 -15.47
CA ALA A 61 -11.68 21.61 -14.68
C ALA A 61 -11.09 20.36 -15.35
N VAL A 62 -10.80 19.33 -14.56
CA VAL A 62 -10.44 18.00 -15.08
C VAL A 62 -11.36 16.97 -14.44
N PHE A 63 -11.98 16.13 -15.26
CA PHE A 63 -12.80 15.01 -14.83
C PHE A 63 -12.11 13.71 -15.22
N LEU A 64 -11.77 12.89 -14.23
CA LEU A 64 -11.09 11.61 -14.39
C LEU A 64 -12.08 10.48 -14.11
N GLY A 65 -12.49 9.75 -15.15
CA GLY A 65 -13.33 8.57 -14.98
C GLY A 65 -14.73 8.85 -14.41
N CYS A 66 -15.25 10.08 -14.54
CA CYS A 66 -16.55 10.45 -13.98
C CYS A 66 -17.69 10.14 -14.97
N PRO A 67 -18.61 9.19 -14.68
CA PRO A 67 -19.83 9.01 -15.46
C PRO A 67 -20.67 10.29 -15.49
N MET A 68 -21.21 10.62 -16.66
CA MET A 68 -22.06 11.80 -16.90
C MET A 68 -23.07 11.51 -18.00
N GLU A 69 -24.19 12.23 -18.00
CA GLU A 69 -25.06 12.29 -19.17
C GLU A 69 -24.31 12.88 -20.38
N PRO A 70 -24.58 12.40 -21.62
CA PRO A 70 -23.84 12.85 -22.81
C PRO A 70 -23.86 14.36 -23.05
N GLU A 71 -25.00 15.00 -22.78
CA GLU A 71 -25.18 16.45 -22.93
C GLU A 71 -24.33 17.23 -21.92
N ALA A 72 -24.29 16.79 -20.66
CA ALA A 72 -23.45 17.37 -19.62
C ALA A 72 -21.96 17.23 -19.95
N ALA A 73 -21.52 16.04 -20.37
CA ALA A 73 -20.14 15.79 -20.79
C ALA A 73 -19.72 16.64 -22.01
N ALA A 74 -20.61 16.80 -22.99
CA ALA A 74 -20.37 17.67 -24.15
C ALA A 74 -20.23 19.14 -23.74
N LYS A 75 -21.11 19.60 -22.85
CA LYS A 75 -21.11 20.97 -22.35
C LYS A 75 -19.85 21.30 -21.55
N VAL A 76 -19.45 20.48 -20.57
CA VAL A 76 -18.26 20.79 -19.75
C VAL A 76 -16.97 20.81 -20.58
N ARG A 77 -16.89 19.99 -21.64
CA ARG A 77 -15.80 20.08 -22.63
C ARG A 77 -15.85 21.39 -23.43
N ALA A 78 -17.04 21.83 -23.84
CA ALA A 78 -17.21 23.10 -24.54
C ALA A 78 -16.82 24.31 -23.65
N ASP A 79 -17.00 24.20 -22.33
CA ASP A 79 -16.54 25.18 -21.34
C ASP A 79 -15.01 25.19 -21.13
N GLY A 80 -14.27 24.22 -21.71
CA GLY A 80 -12.82 24.12 -21.61
C GLY A 80 -12.30 23.15 -20.54
N ALA A 81 -13.13 22.22 -20.04
CA ALA A 81 -12.68 21.14 -19.17
C ALA A 81 -11.99 20.02 -19.96
N LEU A 82 -11.04 19.34 -19.31
CA LEU A 82 -10.55 18.03 -19.77
C LEU A 82 -11.42 16.92 -19.19
N VAL A 83 -11.93 16.03 -20.03
CA VAL A 83 -12.79 14.93 -19.60
C VAL A 83 -12.21 13.61 -20.09
N PHE A 84 -11.76 12.79 -19.15
CA PHE A 84 -11.34 11.42 -19.38
C PHE A 84 -12.53 10.50 -19.02
N PRO A 85 -13.10 9.78 -20.00
CA PRO A 85 -14.30 8.99 -19.74
C PRO A 85 -14.00 7.76 -18.88
N PRO A 86 -15.01 7.21 -18.17
CA PRO A 86 -14.93 5.86 -17.62
C PRO A 86 -14.57 4.86 -18.72
N VAL A 87 -13.74 3.87 -18.38
CA VAL A 87 -13.34 2.83 -19.33
C VAL A 87 -14.16 1.57 -19.04
N PRO A 88 -15.08 1.18 -19.94
CA PRO A 88 -15.93 0.02 -19.73
C PRO A 88 -15.12 -1.28 -19.74
N ASP A 89 -15.70 -2.34 -19.18
CA ASP A 89 -15.20 -3.72 -19.24
C ASP A 89 -13.80 -3.96 -18.63
N LEU A 90 -13.31 -3.03 -17.80
CA LEU A 90 -12.10 -3.26 -16.99
C LEU A 90 -12.46 -3.93 -15.66
N PRO A 91 -11.63 -4.88 -15.18
CA PRO A 91 -11.79 -5.47 -13.86
C PRO A 91 -11.23 -4.61 -12.71
N PHE A 92 -10.81 -3.37 -13.02
CA PHE A 92 -10.32 -2.38 -12.07
C PHE A 92 -10.68 -0.99 -12.57
N ASP A 93 -10.78 -0.02 -11.65
CA ASP A 93 -10.94 1.38 -12.00
C ASP A 93 -9.56 2.06 -12.12
N PRO A 94 -9.14 2.50 -13.33
CA PRO A 94 -7.86 3.17 -13.54
C PRO A 94 -7.81 4.59 -12.95
N TYR A 95 -8.95 5.16 -12.56
CA TYR A 95 -9.04 6.51 -12.00
C TYR A 95 -9.42 6.50 -10.52
N ARG A 96 -9.36 5.35 -9.84
CA ARG A 96 -9.84 5.18 -8.47
C ARG A 96 -9.30 6.25 -7.51
N SER A 97 -10.17 6.79 -6.67
CA SER A 97 -9.84 7.83 -5.69
C SER A 97 -9.42 7.31 -4.32
N GLY A 98 -9.50 5.99 -4.08
CA GLY A 98 -9.17 5.37 -2.81
C GLY A 98 -8.33 4.10 -2.98
N LEU A 99 -7.77 3.60 -1.88
CA LEU A 99 -7.08 2.32 -1.83
C LEU A 99 -8.07 1.15 -1.79
N TYR A 100 -7.59 -0.05 -2.14
CA TYR A 100 -8.43 -1.25 -2.14
C TYR A 100 -8.72 -1.69 -0.71
N SER A 101 -9.91 -2.24 -0.49
CA SER A 101 -10.21 -3.03 0.72
C SER A 101 -10.06 -4.52 0.43
N PRO A 102 -9.81 -5.36 1.46
CA PRO A 102 -9.93 -6.81 1.33
C PRO A 102 -11.30 -7.23 0.77
N GLU A 103 -12.37 -6.63 1.26
CA GLU A 103 -13.75 -6.93 0.86
C GLU A 103 -13.98 -6.68 -0.64
N GLU A 104 -13.45 -5.59 -1.17
CA GLU A 104 -13.50 -5.25 -2.60
C GLU A 104 -12.71 -6.25 -3.45
N LEU A 105 -11.44 -6.52 -3.10
CA LEU A 105 -10.57 -7.40 -3.90
C LEU A 105 -11.04 -8.86 -3.93
N TYR A 106 -11.73 -9.29 -2.87
CA TYR A 106 -12.23 -10.65 -2.70
C TYR A 106 -13.75 -10.77 -2.87
N ASP A 107 -14.42 -9.76 -3.44
CA ASP A 107 -15.86 -9.83 -3.67
C ASP A 107 -16.23 -11.09 -4.47
N GLY A 108 -17.33 -11.74 -4.06
CA GLY A 108 -17.79 -13.00 -4.65
C GLY A 108 -17.04 -14.28 -4.23
N ILE A 109 -15.98 -14.22 -3.42
CA ILE A 109 -15.16 -15.40 -3.05
C ILE A 109 -15.96 -16.54 -2.38
N THR A 110 -16.96 -16.19 -1.57
CA THR A 110 -17.81 -17.19 -0.90
C THR A 110 -18.68 -17.95 -1.89
N ALA A 111 -19.20 -17.27 -2.93
CA ALA A 111 -20.11 -17.86 -3.90
C ALA A 111 -19.41 -18.61 -5.04
N ALA A 112 -18.33 -18.03 -5.60
CA ALA A 112 -17.72 -18.53 -6.84
C ALA A 112 -16.20 -18.78 -6.74
N GLY A 113 -15.60 -18.56 -5.57
CA GLY A 113 -14.18 -18.80 -5.33
C GLY A 113 -13.25 -17.71 -5.91
N TYR A 114 -11.95 -17.83 -5.64
CA TYR A 114 -10.97 -16.77 -5.92
C TYR A 114 -10.89 -16.36 -7.40
N ALA A 115 -11.02 -17.30 -8.34
CA ALA A 115 -10.90 -16.99 -9.77
C ALA A 115 -11.95 -16.00 -10.30
N SER A 116 -13.03 -15.78 -9.56
CA SER A 116 -14.11 -14.85 -9.89
C SER A 116 -13.96 -13.46 -9.26
N THR A 117 -13.01 -13.28 -8.34
CA THR A 117 -12.90 -12.03 -7.59
C THR A 117 -12.26 -10.92 -8.44
N PRO A 118 -12.52 -9.63 -8.12
CA PRO A 118 -11.89 -8.52 -8.83
C PRO A 118 -10.37 -8.64 -8.91
N ASP A 119 -9.72 -9.12 -7.83
CA ASP A 119 -8.27 -9.31 -7.83
C ASP A 119 -7.77 -10.31 -8.89
N ALA A 120 -8.43 -11.47 -9.00
CA ALA A 120 -8.06 -12.50 -9.96
C ALA A 120 -8.37 -12.07 -11.39
N LEU A 121 -9.46 -11.32 -11.60
CA LEU A 121 -9.84 -10.78 -12.90
C LEU A 121 -8.84 -9.70 -13.37
N ALA A 122 -8.42 -8.80 -12.49
CA ALA A 122 -7.37 -7.82 -12.76
C ALA A 122 -6.03 -8.47 -13.09
N TYR A 123 -5.65 -9.52 -12.34
CA TYR A 123 -4.47 -10.32 -12.65
C TYR A 123 -4.57 -10.97 -14.04
N ALA A 124 -5.69 -11.62 -14.36
CA ALA A 124 -5.90 -12.27 -15.64
C ALA A 124 -5.85 -11.27 -16.80
N TRP A 125 -6.41 -10.07 -16.62
CA TRP A 125 -6.31 -8.97 -17.60
C TRP A 125 -4.85 -8.55 -17.78
N PHE A 126 -4.12 -8.32 -16.69
CA PHE A 126 -2.70 -7.94 -16.76
C PHE A 126 -1.84 -8.99 -17.45
N GLY A 127 -2.08 -10.28 -17.18
CA GLY A 127 -1.38 -11.38 -17.83
C GLY A 127 -1.53 -11.35 -19.36
N ARG A 128 -2.69 -10.92 -19.87
CA ARG A 128 -2.94 -10.76 -21.31
C ARG A 128 -2.31 -9.49 -21.88
N THR A 129 -2.31 -8.39 -21.11
CA THR A 129 -1.98 -7.05 -21.63
C THR A 129 -0.57 -6.54 -21.29
N ARG A 130 0.19 -7.23 -20.41
CA ARG A 130 1.49 -6.73 -19.97
C ARG A 130 2.56 -6.65 -21.06
N ALA A 131 2.41 -7.44 -22.13
CA ALA A 131 3.39 -7.58 -23.20
C ALA A 131 2.75 -7.61 -24.60
N ASP A 132 1.50 -7.13 -24.72
CA ASP A 132 0.79 -7.05 -26.01
C ASP A 132 1.29 -5.90 -26.90
N GLY A 133 2.04 -4.95 -26.32
CA GLY A 133 2.54 -3.76 -27.01
C GLY A 133 1.48 -2.66 -27.18
N ASP A 134 0.32 -2.80 -26.55
CA ASP A 134 -0.76 -1.82 -26.64
C ASP A 134 -0.51 -0.62 -25.72
N ILE A 135 -0.41 0.56 -26.35
CA ILE A 135 -0.27 1.84 -25.64
C ILE A 135 -1.49 2.10 -24.75
N PHE A 136 -2.68 1.70 -25.16
CA PHE A 136 -3.90 1.96 -24.38
C PHE A 136 -3.87 1.14 -23.08
N SER A 137 -3.62 -0.16 -23.17
CA SER A 137 -3.47 -1.02 -22.01
C SER A 137 -2.33 -0.60 -21.07
N SER A 138 -1.18 -0.19 -21.60
CA SER A 138 -0.08 0.32 -20.76
C SER A 138 -0.41 1.66 -20.11
N MET A 139 -1.07 2.58 -20.81
CA MET A 139 -1.55 3.85 -20.26
C MET A 139 -2.54 3.63 -19.11
N LEU A 140 -3.49 2.71 -19.24
CA LEU A 140 -4.47 2.42 -18.18
C LEU A 140 -3.82 1.89 -16.90
N ARG A 141 -2.78 1.05 -17.01
CA ARG A 141 -2.00 0.60 -15.85
C ARG A 141 -1.24 1.74 -15.19
N SER A 142 -0.66 2.64 -15.99
CA SER A 142 0.05 3.80 -15.47
C SER A 142 -0.89 4.78 -14.77
N LEU A 143 -2.08 5.04 -15.33
CA LEU A 143 -3.11 5.86 -14.69
C LEU A 143 -3.56 5.24 -13.36
N HIS A 144 -3.82 3.93 -13.36
CA HIS A 144 -4.16 3.20 -12.15
C HIS A 144 -3.08 3.33 -11.06
N ASP A 145 -1.82 3.02 -11.41
CA ASP A 145 -0.72 3.03 -10.45
C ASP A 145 -0.42 4.45 -9.92
N ASP A 146 -0.65 5.49 -10.74
CA ASP A 146 -0.60 6.89 -10.32
C ASP A 146 -1.70 7.21 -9.30
N ALA A 147 -2.96 6.86 -9.61
CA ALA A 147 -4.10 7.06 -8.73
C ALA A 147 -3.95 6.30 -7.39
N VAL A 148 -3.40 5.09 -7.40
CA VAL A 148 -3.07 4.34 -6.17
C VAL A 148 -1.97 5.01 -5.37
N SER A 149 -0.94 5.56 -6.03
CA SER A 149 0.14 6.28 -5.35
C SER A 149 -0.34 7.56 -4.69
N ASP A 150 -1.25 8.26 -5.36
CA ASP A 150 -1.90 9.46 -4.87
C ASP A 150 -2.73 9.17 -3.62
N ALA A 151 -3.69 8.24 -3.70
CA ALA A 151 -4.51 7.83 -2.57
C ALA A 151 -3.68 7.30 -1.38
N LEU A 152 -2.54 6.64 -1.67
CA LEU A 152 -1.62 6.19 -0.62
C LEU A 152 -0.89 7.36 0.07
N ASP A 153 -0.46 8.37 -0.68
CA ASP A 153 0.15 9.58 -0.10
C ASP A 153 -0.83 10.31 0.81
N GLU A 154 -2.09 10.44 0.39
CA GLU A 154 -3.13 11.10 1.18
C GLU A 154 -3.46 10.34 2.46
N LEU A 155 -3.56 9.01 2.39
CA LEU A 155 -3.80 8.15 3.54
C LEU A 155 -2.67 8.28 4.57
N LEU A 156 -1.43 8.38 4.11
CA LEU A 156 -0.25 8.38 4.96
C LEU A 156 0.21 9.78 5.39
N GLU A 157 -0.52 10.83 5.00
CA GLU A 157 -0.20 12.19 5.41
C GLU A 157 -0.17 12.33 6.94
N GLY A 158 0.99 12.69 7.49
CA GLY A 158 1.21 12.80 8.93
C GLY A 158 1.33 11.48 9.70
N ALA A 159 1.18 10.33 9.03
CA ALA A 159 1.33 9.02 9.65
C ALA A 159 2.81 8.71 9.94
N ARG A 160 3.05 8.02 11.06
CA ARG A 160 4.35 7.45 11.41
C ARG A 160 4.41 6.00 10.94
N VAL A 161 4.95 5.78 9.75
CA VAL A 161 4.84 4.49 9.07
C VAL A 161 6.06 3.63 9.34
N VAL A 162 5.85 2.40 9.79
CA VAL A 162 6.92 1.40 9.93
C VAL A 162 6.75 0.31 8.88
N GLY A 163 7.77 0.13 8.06
CA GLY A 163 7.84 -0.96 7.08
C GLY A 163 8.22 -2.26 7.76
N VAL A 164 7.51 -3.36 7.48
CA VAL A 164 7.93 -4.71 7.87
C VAL A 164 8.15 -5.54 6.62
N MET A 165 9.42 -5.89 6.39
CA MET A 165 9.89 -6.66 5.24
C MET A 165 10.17 -8.10 5.66
N GLY A 166 9.90 -9.06 4.78
CA GLY A 166 10.16 -10.46 5.04
C GLY A 166 9.62 -11.38 3.94
N GLY A 167 10.10 -12.62 3.93
CA GLY A 167 9.76 -13.57 2.88
C GLY A 167 8.29 -14.03 2.89
N HIS A 168 7.76 -14.29 1.69
CA HIS A 168 6.41 -14.83 1.45
C HIS A 168 6.28 -16.34 1.82
N ALA A 169 7.40 -17.03 2.09
CA ALA A 169 7.45 -18.48 2.30
C ALA A 169 7.12 -18.92 3.73
N MET A 170 6.91 -17.97 4.64
CA MET A 170 6.55 -18.24 6.03
C MET A 170 5.12 -18.79 6.11
N GLY A 171 4.93 -20.02 6.59
CA GLY A 171 3.61 -20.65 6.69
C GLY A 171 2.84 -20.23 7.95
N ARG A 172 1.51 -20.13 7.85
CA ARG A 172 0.63 -19.99 9.03
C ARG A 172 0.80 -21.19 9.95
N GLY A 173 0.65 -20.99 11.27
CA GLY A 173 0.85 -22.03 12.29
C GLY A 173 2.30 -22.27 12.69
N THR A 174 3.26 -21.52 12.16
CA THR A 174 4.67 -21.58 12.58
C THR A 174 4.99 -20.54 13.66
N GLU A 175 6.01 -20.79 14.47
CA GLU A 175 6.46 -19.83 15.49
C GLU A 175 6.98 -18.52 14.87
N ALA A 176 7.63 -18.61 13.71
CA ALA A 176 8.09 -17.44 12.97
C ALA A 176 6.92 -16.55 12.53
N TYR A 177 5.83 -17.15 12.07
CA TYR A 177 4.59 -16.43 11.74
C TYR A 177 3.96 -15.78 12.97
N ALA A 178 3.87 -16.52 14.08
CA ALA A 178 3.38 -15.98 15.34
C ALA A 178 4.23 -14.80 15.84
N GLY A 179 5.55 -14.88 15.72
CA GLY A 179 6.48 -13.80 16.03
C GLY A 179 6.24 -12.55 15.19
N ALA A 180 6.09 -12.70 13.87
CA ALA A 180 5.80 -11.57 12.98
C ALA A 180 4.44 -10.92 13.30
N ALA A 181 3.44 -11.71 13.70
CA ALA A 181 2.16 -11.17 14.17
C ALA A 181 2.28 -10.44 15.51
N ARG A 182 3.09 -10.93 16.45
CA ARG A 182 3.39 -10.19 17.69
C ARG A 182 4.09 -8.87 17.40
N LEU A 183 5.07 -8.87 16.48
CA LEU A 183 5.75 -7.65 16.04
C LEU A 183 4.75 -6.61 15.49
N GLY A 184 3.94 -6.99 14.50
CA GLY A 184 2.95 -6.08 13.90
C GLY A 184 1.97 -5.50 14.93
N ARG A 185 1.54 -6.34 15.89
CA ARG A 185 0.67 -5.92 17.01
C ARG A 185 1.35 -4.90 17.92
N SER A 186 2.59 -5.15 18.32
CA SER A 186 3.35 -4.26 19.19
C SER A 186 3.61 -2.92 18.52
N LEU A 187 3.95 -2.91 17.23
CA LEU A 187 4.16 -1.69 16.45
C LEU A 187 2.87 -0.86 16.33
N ALA A 188 1.74 -1.49 16.02
CA ALA A 188 0.45 -0.81 15.95
C ALA A 188 0.04 -0.23 17.32
N ARG A 189 0.23 -0.98 18.42
CA ARG A 189 -0.04 -0.49 19.78
C ARG A 189 0.89 0.64 20.23
N ALA A 190 2.07 0.76 19.63
CA ALA A 190 2.97 1.89 19.82
C ALA A 190 2.56 3.15 19.02
N GLY A 191 1.41 3.10 18.32
CA GLY A 191 0.89 4.22 17.53
C GLY A 191 1.58 4.38 16.18
N LEU A 192 2.18 3.31 15.64
CA LEU A 192 2.78 3.30 14.31
C LEU A 192 1.81 2.68 13.30
N THR A 193 1.78 3.24 12.09
CA THR A 193 1.09 2.61 10.95
C THR A 193 1.98 1.52 10.39
N VAL A 194 1.57 0.26 10.53
CA VAL A 194 2.28 -0.89 9.95
C VAL A 194 2.05 -0.94 8.45
N ALA A 195 3.13 -0.97 7.66
CA ALA A 195 3.09 -1.15 6.22
C ALA A 195 3.92 -2.37 5.79
N THR A 196 3.39 -3.18 4.88
CA THR A 196 4.06 -4.39 4.38
C THR A 196 3.93 -4.47 2.85
N GLY A 197 4.61 -5.42 2.22
CA GLY A 197 4.39 -5.74 0.81
C GLY A 197 3.02 -6.40 0.51
N GLY A 198 2.13 -6.57 1.50
CA GLY A 198 0.73 -6.97 1.31
C GLY A 198 0.49 -8.41 0.86
N GLY A 199 1.52 -9.23 0.73
CA GLY A 199 1.42 -10.64 0.34
C GLY A 199 1.24 -11.60 1.54
N PRO A 200 1.39 -12.92 1.30
CA PRO A 200 1.33 -13.94 2.34
C PRO A 200 2.58 -13.94 3.24
N GLY A 201 2.59 -14.83 4.25
CA GLY A 201 3.75 -15.05 5.11
C GLY A 201 4.02 -13.92 6.09
N ALA A 202 5.25 -13.43 6.15
CA ALA A 202 5.65 -12.43 7.14
C ALA A 202 4.86 -11.12 7.01
N MET A 203 4.53 -10.74 5.77
CA MET A 203 3.71 -9.57 5.44
C MET A 203 2.30 -9.73 6.01
N GLU A 204 1.64 -10.85 5.70
CA GLU A 204 0.33 -11.19 6.27
C GLU A 204 0.35 -11.21 7.80
N ALA A 205 1.35 -11.86 8.40
CA ALA A 205 1.45 -11.97 9.85
C ALA A 205 1.53 -10.60 10.52
N ALA A 206 2.38 -9.69 10.01
CA ALA A 206 2.49 -8.34 10.55
C ALA A 206 1.17 -7.55 10.39
N ASN A 207 0.48 -7.67 9.25
CA ASN A 207 -0.84 -7.05 9.07
C ASN A 207 -1.90 -7.67 10.01
N LEU A 208 -1.90 -8.99 10.23
CA LEU A 208 -2.76 -9.66 11.21
C LEU A 208 -2.53 -9.12 12.62
N GLY A 209 -1.26 -8.95 13.00
CA GLY A 209 -0.88 -8.36 14.27
C GLY A 209 -1.48 -6.97 14.47
N ALA A 210 -1.32 -6.11 13.47
CA ALA A 210 -1.88 -4.76 13.47
C ALA A 210 -3.41 -4.77 13.49
N TYR A 211 -4.04 -5.63 12.69
CA TYR A 211 -5.49 -5.82 12.68
C TYR A 211 -6.03 -6.21 14.05
N LEU A 212 -5.34 -7.10 14.75
CA LEU A 212 -5.81 -7.57 16.05
C LEU A 212 -5.43 -6.64 17.21
N ALA A 213 -4.59 -5.62 16.98
CA ALA A 213 -4.04 -4.75 18.03
C ALA A 213 -5.08 -4.16 19.01
N PRO A 214 -6.30 -3.76 18.58
CA PRO A 214 -7.33 -3.23 19.48
C PRO A 214 -7.98 -4.28 20.40
N PHE A 215 -7.87 -5.58 20.08
CA PHE A 215 -8.50 -6.65 20.86
C PHE A 215 -7.63 -7.09 22.05
N PRO A 216 -8.18 -7.86 23.01
CA PRO A 216 -7.42 -8.47 24.11
C PRO A 216 -6.30 -9.42 23.64
N ASP A 217 -5.33 -9.68 24.51
CA ASP A 217 -4.10 -10.42 24.14
C ASP A 217 -4.35 -11.89 23.79
N GLU A 218 -5.34 -12.51 24.41
CA GLU A 218 -5.82 -13.85 24.13
C GLU A 218 -6.35 -14.02 22.70
N THR A 219 -6.74 -12.92 22.03
CA THR A 219 -7.29 -12.96 20.67
C THR A 219 -6.25 -13.39 19.63
N LEU A 220 -4.98 -12.97 19.79
CA LEU A 220 -3.95 -13.30 18.81
C LEU A 220 -3.67 -14.81 18.74
N PRO A 221 -3.43 -15.52 19.86
CA PRO A 221 -3.33 -16.98 19.85
C PRO A 221 -4.53 -17.69 19.24
N GLU A 222 -5.76 -17.24 19.52
CA GLU A 222 -6.98 -17.82 18.94
C GLU A 222 -7.03 -17.66 17.41
N ALA A 223 -6.73 -16.46 16.91
CA ALA A 223 -6.68 -16.19 15.47
C ALA A 223 -5.58 -17.00 14.77
N LEU A 224 -4.39 -17.09 15.37
CA LEU A 224 -3.29 -17.91 14.86
C LEU A 224 -3.70 -19.39 14.77
N SER A 225 -4.44 -19.89 15.77
CA SER A 225 -4.97 -21.25 15.75
C SER A 225 -5.96 -21.46 14.61
N LEU A 226 -6.87 -20.50 14.35
CA LEU A 226 -7.82 -20.58 13.23
C LEU A 226 -7.10 -20.59 11.87
N LEU A 227 -6.10 -19.71 11.69
CA LEU A 227 -5.35 -19.61 10.44
C LEU A 227 -4.48 -20.83 10.15
N SER A 228 -4.06 -21.56 11.18
CA SER A 228 -3.29 -22.80 11.02
C SER A 228 -4.01 -23.87 10.18
N ALA A 229 -5.34 -23.80 10.04
CA ALA A 229 -6.11 -24.70 9.20
C ALA A 229 -5.81 -24.54 7.70
N ALA A 230 -5.27 -23.40 7.27
CA ALA A 230 -4.84 -23.15 5.90
C ALA A 230 -3.40 -22.59 5.90
N PRO A 231 -2.36 -23.43 6.10
CA PRO A 231 -0.96 -23.01 6.27
C PRO A 231 -0.37 -22.22 5.09
N SER A 232 -0.86 -22.48 3.89
CA SER A 232 -0.36 -21.93 2.62
C SER A 232 -1.54 -21.56 1.71
N PHE A 233 -1.33 -20.58 0.83
CA PHE A 233 -2.26 -20.23 -0.26
C PHE A 233 -2.28 -21.28 -1.39
N THR A 234 -1.32 -22.20 -1.38
CA THR A 234 -1.31 -23.39 -2.23
C THR A 234 -1.84 -24.60 -1.47
N PRO A 235 -2.69 -25.44 -2.08
CA PRO A 235 -3.14 -25.39 -3.47
C PRO A 235 -4.35 -24.47 -3.74
N SER A 236 -4.96 -23.85 -2.72
CA SER A 236 -6.21 -23.10 -2.86
C SER A 236 -6.16 -21.72 -2.19
N VAL A 237 -6.10 -20.67 -3.02
CA VAL A 237 -6.23 -19.28 -2.57
C VAL A 237 -7.62 -19.05 -1.96
N THR A 238 -8.65 -19.71 -2.48
CA THR A 238 -10.02 -19.62 -1.96
C THR A 238 -10.08 -20.02 -0.49
N GLU A 239 -9.56 -21.19 -0.14
CA GLU A 239 -9.60 -21.69 1.25
C GLU A 239 -8.68 -20.89 2.17
N TRP A 240 -7.51 -20.50 1.67
CA TRP A 240 -6.58 -19.65 2.41
C TRP A 240 -7.17 -18.28 2.76
N SER A 241 -7.88 -17.65 1.82
CA SER A 241 -8.52 -16.34 2.03
C SER A 241 -9.76 -16.48 2.92
N ARG A 242 -10.59 -17.52 2.74
CA ARG A 242 -11.74 -17.81 3.60
C ARG A 242 -11.35 -17.98 5.08
N ALA A 243 -10.22 -18.63 5.35
CA ALA A 243 -9.70 -18.72 6.71
C ALA A 243 -9.36 -17.33 7.30
N ALA A 244 -8.84 -16.41 6.50
CA ALA A 244 -8.58 -15.04 6.95
C ALA A 244 -9.86 -14.22 7.15
N PHE A 245 -10.85 -14.35 6.25
CA PHE A 245 -12.16 -13.73 6.44
C PHE A 245 -12.91 -14.29 7.65
N ALA A 246 -12.78 -15.57 7.97
CA ALA A 246 -13.36 -16.13 9.20
C ALA A 246 -12.77 -15.48 10.48
N VAL A 247 -11.51 -15.06 10.46
CA VAL A 247 -10.93 -14.24 11.55
C VAL A 247 -11.56 -12.85 11.57
N ARG A 248 -11.70 -12.18 10.42
CA ARG A 248 -12.34 -10.86 10.34
C ARG A 248 -13.81 -10.89 10.79
N ASP A 249 -14.55 -11.93 10.45
CA ASP A 249 -15.94 -12.13 10.84
C ASP A 249 -16.08 -12.34 12.36
N ARG A 250 -15.13 -13.07 12.96
CA ARG A 250 -15.11 -13.32 14.40
C ARG A 250 -14.70 -12.08 15.20
N TRP A 251 -13.80 -11.26 14.66
CA TRP A 251 -13.31 -10.04 15.30
C TRP A 251 -13.47 -8.83 14.36
N PRO A 252 -14.70 -8.36 14.13
CA PRO A 252 -14.96 -7.28 13.19
C PRO A 252 -14.43 -5.95 13.72
N ARG A 253 -14.10 -5.03 12.80
CA ARG A 253 -13.55 -3.69 13.10
C ARG A 253 -12.22 -3.76 13.87
N GLY A 254 -11.29 -4.56 13.37
CA GLY A 254 -9.89 -4.53 13.81
C GLY A 254 -9.19 -3.20 13.53
N GLY A 255 -7.92 -3.13 13.90
CA GLY A 255 -7.05 -1.99 13.61
C GLY A 255 -6.64 -1.94 12.14
N ASP A 256 -6.14 -0.79 11.72
CA ASP A 256 -5.72 -0.57 10.34
C ASP A 256 -4.22 -0.79 10.13
N SER A 257 -3.88 -1.16 8.91
CA SER A 257 -2.52 -1.27 8.40
C SER A 257 -2.54 -1.20 6.88
N VAL A 258 -1.38 -0.96 6.28
CA VAL A 258 -1.22 -0.85 4.83
C VAL A 258 -0.57 -2.12 4.28
N GLY A 259 -1.11 -2.63 3.18
CA GLY A 259 -0.48 -3.66 2.35
C GLY A 259 -0.21 -3.11 0.96
N ILE A 260 0.99 -3.33 0.43
CA ILE A 260 1.38 -2.84 -0.90
C ILE A 260 1.72 -4.02 -1.82
N PRO A 261 0.73 -4.83 -2.25
CA PRO A 261 0.95 -5.99 -3.12
C PRO A 261 1.10 -5.60 -4.59
N THR A 262 1.29 -6.59 -5.45
CA THR A 262 1.37 -6.38 -6.90
C THR A 262 0.73 -7.53 -7.68
N TRP A 263 0.25 -7.24 -8.90
CA TRP A 263 -0.11 -8.26 -9.88
C TRP A 263 1.09 -8.78 -10.70
N PHE A 264 2.27 -8.19 -10.54
CA PHE A 264 3.48 -8.61 -11.24
C PHE A 264 3.92 -10.04 -10.86
N TYR A 265 3.87 -10.35 -9.57
CA TYR A 265 4.09 -11.70 -9.07
C TYR A 265 2.82 -12.51 -9.24
N GLY A 266 2.80 -13.32 -10.29
CA GLY A 266 1.58 -13.90 -10.85
C GLY A 266 0.81 -14.94 -10.03
N HIS A 267 1.07 -15.03 -8.73
CA HIS A 267 0.44 -16.01 -7.84
C HIS A 267 0.48 -15.64 -6.35
N GLU A 268 0.90 -14.43 -5.97
CA GLU A 268 0.84 -13.98 -4.57
C GLU A 268 -0.48 -13.25 -4.30
N PRO A 269 -1.46 -13.86 -3.61
CA PRO A 269 -2.70 -13.20 -3.29
C PRO A 269 -2.48 -12.12 -2.21
N PRO A 270 -3.23 -11.00 -2.26
CA PRO A 270 -3.14 -9.96 -1.25
C PRO A 270 -3.66 -10.50 0.09
N ASN A 271 -3.00 -10.22 1.21
CA ASN A 271 -3.52 -10.63 2.50
C ASN A 271 -4.78 -9.85 2.88
N ALA A 272 -5.65 -10.48 3.68
CA ALA A 272 -6.94 -9.91 4.05
C ALA A 272 -6.88 -9.06 5.33
N PHE A 273 -5.71 -8.84 5.95
CA PHE A 273 -5.61 -8.14 7.24
C PHE A 273 -5.17 -6.68 7.10
N ALA A 274 -4.58 -6.29 5.98
CA ALA A 274 -4.39 -4.87 5.66
C ALA A 274 -5.75 -4.19 5.45
N GLY A 275 -6.03 -3.13 6.21
CA GLY A 275 -7.24 -2.32 6.05
C GLY A 275 -7.23 -1.50 4.76
N HIS A 276 -6.03 -1.14 4.30
CA HIS A 276 -5.82 -0.40 3.06
C HIS A 276 -4.79 -1.11 2.17
N ILE A 277 -5.17 -1.37 0.92
CA ILE A 277 -4.37 -2.13 -0.03
C ILE A 277 -4.01 -1.26 -1.24
N ALA A 278 -2.74 -0.91 -1.36
CA ALA A 278 -2.18 -0.23 -2.52
C ALA A 278 -1.58 -1.27 -3.47
N LYS A 279 -2.42 -1.86 -4.33
CA LYS A 279 -2.00 -2.92 -5.25
C LYS A 279 -1.54 -2.32 -6.57
N TYR A 280 -0.34 -2.68 -7.03
CA TYR A 280 0.28 -2.09 -8.23
C TYR A 280 0.42 -3.06 -9.40
N PHE A 281 0.37 -2.56 -10.63
CA PHE A 281 0.82 -3.30 -11.81
C PHE A 281 2.35 -3.26 -11.95
N ALA A 282 2.95 -2.09 -11.74
CA ALA A 282 4.40 -1.88 -11.84
C ALA A 282 5.12 -2.22 -10.53
N ASN A 283 5.84 -3.34 -10.51
CA ASN A 283 6.57 -3.78 -9.31
C ASN A 283 7.65 -2.77 -8.85
N ALA A 284 8.29 -2.05 -9.77
CA ALA A 284 9.30 -1.06 -9.41
C ALA A 284 8.72 0.09 -8.56
N LEU A 285 7.53 0.58 -8.90
CA LEU A 285 6.84 1.61 -8.12
C LEU A 285 6.43 1.09 -6.75
N ARG A 286 5.97 -0.16 -6.68
CA ARG A 286 5.59 -0.85 -5.44
C ARG A 286 6.76 -0.98 -4.46
N GLU A 287 7.90 -1.50 -4.93
CA GLU A 287 9.07 -1.77 -4.07
C GLU A 287 9.69 -0.48 -3.51
N ASP A 288 9.92 0.50 -4.37
CA ASP A 288 10.47 1.80 -3.94
C ASP A 288 9.45 2.58 -3.11
N GLY A 289 8.18 2.54 -3.52
CA GLY A 289 7.10 3.29 -2.88
C GLY A 289 6.81 2.88 -1.44
N LEU A 290 6.90 1.59 -1.10
CA LEU A 290 6.77 1.10 0.28
C LEU A 290 7.90 1.63 1.18
N LEU A 291 9.14 1.55 0.68
CA LEU A 291 10.33 1.94 1.45
C LEU A 291 10.42 3.46 1.62
N ALA A 292 10.12 4.23 0.57
CA ALA A 292 10.11 5.68 0.61
C ALA A 292 9.07 6.23 1.61
N ARG A 293 7.98 5.50 1.85
CA ARG A 293 6.91 5.89 2.77
C ARG A 293 7.09 5.35 4.19
N SER A 294 8.11 4.54 4.46
CA SER A 294 8.39 3.98 5.80
C SER A 294 9.15 4.96 6.71
N THR A 295 8.49 6.07 7.05
CA THR A 295 9.10 7.25 7.72
C THR A 295 9.54 7.03 9.17
N ALA A 296 8.95 6.07 9.88
CA ALA A 296 9.32 5.70 11.26
C ALA A 296 10.38 4.60 11.32
N GLY A 297 10.81 4.08 10.17
CA GLY A 297 11.84 3.06 10.03
C GLY A 297 11.34 1.76 9.40
N VAL A 298 12.26 0.81 9.21
CA VAL A 298 11.99 -0.47 8.55
C VAL A 298 12.58 -1.62 9.37
N VAL A 299 11.79 -2.68 9.55
CA VAL A 299 12.23 -3.95 10.14
C VAL A 299 12.37 -4.99 9.03
N PHE A 300 13.55 -5.60 8.91
CA PHE A 300 13.88 -6.62 7.93
C PHE A 300 13.99 -7.99 8.61
N LEU A 301 12.96 -8.81 8.42
CA LEU A 301 12.93 -10.20 8.87
C LEU A 301 13.70 -11.10 7.91
N PRO A 302 14.14 -12.31 8.33
CA PRO A 302 14.83 -13.25 7.45
C PRO A 302 14.10 -13.44 6.11
N GLY A 303 14.83 -13.18 5.03
CA GLY A 303 14.33 -13.24 3.67
C GLY A 303 15.43 -13.63 2.68
N ALA A 304 15.09 -13.57 1.40
CA ALA A 304 15.98 -13.96 0.29
C ALA A 304 16.27 -12.76 -0.62
N ALA A 305 16.36 -12.97 -1.94
CA ALA A 305 16.75 -11.95 -2.91
C ALA A 305 15.95 -10.65 -2.80
N GLY A 306 14.61 -10.74 -2.69
CA GLY A 306 13.75 -9.55 -2.54
C GLY A 306 14.08 -8.73 -1.29
N THR A 307 14.17 -9.37 -0.13
CA THR A 307 14.50 -8.67 1.13
C THR A 307 15.91 -8.10 1.15
N VAL A 308 16.88 -8.78 0.51
CA VAL A 308 18.23 -8.23 0.33
C VAL A 308 18.18 -6.97 -0.54
N GLN A 309 17.42 -6.98 -1.63
CA GLN A 309 17.21 -5.79 -2.45
C GLN A 309 16.58 -4.66 -1.62
N GLU A 310 15.53 -4.94 -0.86
CA GLU A 310 14.83 -3.95 -0.02
C GLU A 310 15.78 -3.29 1.01
N ILE A 311 16.68 -4.05 1.63
CA ILE A 311 17.70 -3.51 2.57
C ILE A 311 18.50 -2.40 1.87
N PHE A 312 18.99 -2.66 0.65
CA PHE A 312 19.88 -1.71 -0.04
C PHE A 312 19.11 -0.60 -0.76
N THR A 313 17.88 -0.84 -1.20
CA THR A 313 16.97 0.21 -1.66
C THR A 313 16.69 1.21 -0.53
N ASN A 314 16.45 0.73 0.70
CA ASN A 314 16.24 1.62 1.85
C ASN A 314 17.52 2.29 2.36
N ALA A 315 18.65 1.57 2.34
CA ALA A 315 19.95 2.12 2.74
C ALA A 315 20.41 3.26 1.84
N THR A 316 20.04 3.25 0.56
CA THR A 316 20.54 4.21 -0.42
C THR A 316 20.10 5.66 -0.10
N PRO A 317 18.81 5.97 0.12
CA PRO A 317 18.40 7.28 0.60
C PRO A 317 19.03 7.68 1.93
N ASN A 318 19.17 6.75 2.87
CA ASN A 318 19.84 6.99 4.16
C ASN A 318 21.33 7.36 4.00
N TYR A 319 22.00 6.74 3.03
CA TYR A 319 23.41 6.99 2.70
C TYR A 319 23.62 8.38 2.08
N TYR A 320 22.73 8.78 1.18
CA TYR A 320 22.81 10.06 0.46
C TYR A 320 22.11 11.23 1.18
N GLY A 321 21.25 10.95 2.15
CA GLY A 321 20.39 11.95 2.81
C GLY A 321 19.30 12.51 1.89
N SER A 322 18.90 11.77 0.85
CA SER A 322 17.99 12.27 -0.19
C SER A 322 16.55 12.48 0.28
N LEU A 323 16.15 11.81 1.36
CA LEU A 323 14.82 11.93 2.00
C LEU A 323 14.88 12.64 3.36
N GLY A 324 15.99 13.32 3.67
CA GLY A 324 16.20 14.00 4.94
C GLY A 324 17.00 13.17 5.96
N ALA A 325 16.59 13.21 7.23
CA ALA A 325 17.25 12.45 8.29
C ALA A 325 17.10 10.94 8.03
N PRO A 326 18.16 10.12 8.21
CA PRO A 326 18.08 8.70 7.93
C PRO A 326 17.03 8.00 8.81
N ALA A 327 16.16 7.22 8.17
CA ALA A 327 15.15 6.43 8.86
C ALA A 327 15.81 5.21 9.56
N PRO A 328 15.33 4.79 10.75
CA PRO A 328 15.82 3.59 11.41
C PRO A 328 15.73 2.32 10.55
N MET A 329 16.75 1.46 10.61
CA MET A 329 16.76 0.13 9.98
C MET A 329 17.10 -0.92 11.03
N VAL A 330 16.22 -1.90 11.21
CA VAL A 330 16.43 -3.01 12.14
C VAL A 330 16.44 -4.32 11.36
N LEU A 331 17.57 -5.02 11.33
CA LEU A 331 17.67 -6.36 10.79
C LEU A 331 17.50 -7.37 11.93
N VAL A 332 16.70 -8.40 11.70
CA VAL A 332 16.38 -9.45 12.69
C VAL A 332 17.01 -10.78 12.26
N ASP A 333 17.58 -11.51 13.23
CA ASP A 333 18.36 -12.75 13.07
C ASP A 333 19.80 -12.48 12.63
N ARG A 334 20.69 -12.41 13.62
CA ARG A 334 22.12 -12.18 13.43
C ARG A 334 22.74 -13.22 12.50
N ALA A 335 22.53 -14.51 12.76
CA ALA A 335 23.12 -15.58 11.98
C ALA A 335 22.70 -15.52 10.51
N HIS A 336 21.44 -15.17 10.25
CA HIS A 336 20.96 -14.99 8.88
C HIS A 336 21.71 -13.85 8.16
N TRP A 337 21.83 -12.68 8.78
CA TRP A 337 22.38 -11.47 8.14
C TRP A 337 23.90 -11.31 8.23
N THR A 338 24.60 -12.14 9.00
CA THR A 338 26.08 -12.13 9.07
C THR A 338 26.74 -13.37 8.47
N GLU A 339 26.06 -14.52 8.44
CA GLU A 339 26.66 -15.78 7.98
C GLU A 339 26.02 -16.30 6.69
N ARG A 340 24.69 -16.42 6.65
CA ARG A 340 23.99 -17.03 5.49
C ARG A 340 23.89 -16.09 4.31
N LEU A 341 23.37 -14.89 4.54
CA LEU A 341 23.26 -13.81 3.58
C LEU A 341 23.88 -12.56 4.22
N PRO A 342 25.22 -12.37 4.12
CA PRO A 342 25.97 -11.39 4.90
C PRO A 342 25.72 -9.93 4.46
N ALA A 343 24.48 -9.48 4.52
CA ALA A 343 24.06 -8.11 4.20
C ALA A 343 24.50 -7.14 5.31
N TRP A 344 24.53 -7.58 6.57
CA TRP A 344 24.88 -6.71 7.69
C TRP A 344 26.31 -6.16 7.62
N PRO A 345 27.37 -6.96 7.39
CA PRO A 345 28.73 -6.43 7.27
C PRO A 345 28.86 -5.37 6.16
N LEU A 346 28.16 -5.55 5.04
CA LEU A 346 28.14 -4.57 3.95
C LEU A 346 27.38 -3.29 4.34
N LEU A 347 26.21 -3.42 4.97
CA LEU A 347 25.42 -2.29 5.45
C LEU A 347 26.21 -1.46 6.49
N GLU A 348 26.86 -2.12 7.44
CA GLU A 348 27.69 -1.50 8.46
C GLU A 348 28.89 -0.75 7.83
N ALA A 349 29.57 -1.37 6.87
CA ALA A 349 30.66 -0.72 6.14
C ALA A 349 30.19 0.51 5.34
N LEU A 350 29.00 0.46 4.73
CA LEU A 350 28.41 1.60 4.02
C LEU A 350 28.01 2.72 4.97
N ALA A 351 27.51 2.39 6.16
CA ALA A 351 27.05 3.35 7.16
C ALA A 351 28.21 4.01 7.93
N ALA A 352 29.39 3.38 8.00
CA ALA A 352 30.54 3.85 8.76
C ALA A 352 30.90 5.31 8.45
N GLY A 353 30.98 6.14 9.50
CA GLY A 353 31.31 7.56 9.40
C GLY A 353 30.20 8.44 8.80
N ARG A 354 28.96 7.95 8.73
CA ARG A 354 27.80 8.68 8.15
C ARG A 354 26.67 8.89 9.17
N PRO A 355 25.76 9.84 8.92
CA PRO A 355 24.55 10.02 9.73
C PRO A 355 23.67 8.77 9.88
N MET A 356 23.78 7.82 8.95
CA MET A 356 23.08 6.54 8.99
C MET A 356 23.64 5.55 10.02
N ALA A 357 24.92 5.66 10.42
CA ALA A 357 25.55 4.74 11.38
C ALA A 357 24.75 4.56 12.70
N PRO A 358 24.30 5.62 13.39
CA PRO A 358 23.49 5.48 14.61
C PRO A 358 22.04 5.06 14.34
N ARG A 359 21.65 4.82 13.07
CA ARG A 359 20.29 4.50 12.64
C ARG A 359 20.12 3.05 12.18
N ILE A 360 21.14 2.21 12.29
CA ILE A 360 21.06 0.78 11.98
C ILE A 360 21.19 -0.07 13.25
N ALA A 361 20.46 -1.18 13.34
CA ALA A 361 20.63 -2.19 14.39
C ALA A 361 20.47 -3.60 13.84
N LEU A 362 21.21 -4.54 14.43
CA LEU A 362 21.07 -5.98 14.22
C LEU A 362 20.70 -6.64 15.55
N VAL A 363 19.51 -7.22 15.60
CA VAL A 363 18.96 -7.89 16.79
C VAL A 363 18.90 -9.40 16.59
N ASP A 364 18.94 -10.15 17.69
CA ASP A 364 18.98 -11.61 17.66
C ASP A 364 17.57 -12.21 17.55
N SER A 365 16.56 -11.57 18.16
CA SER A 365 15.16 -11.98 18.10
C SER A 365 14.24 -10.89 17.53
N ILE A 366 13.11 -11.33 16.95
CA ILE A 366 12.05 -10.44 16.46
C ILE A 366 11.41 -9.62 17.59
N ASP A 367 11.39 -10.16 18.81
CA ASP A 367 10.77 -9.51 19.97
C ASP A 367 11.57 -8.26 20.42
N GLU A 368 12.85 -8.16 20.06
CA GLU A 368 13.72 -7.01 20.35
C GLU A 368 13.54 -5.86 19.35
N ALA A 369 12.92 -6.11 18.19
CA ALA A 369 12.82 -5.13 17.12
C ALA A 369 12.07 -3.84 17.50
N PRO A 370 10.94 -3.88 18.25
CA PRO A 370 10.24 -2.66 18.67
C PRO A 370 11.11 -1.75 19.55
N GLU A 371 11.81 -2.31 20.54
CA GLU A 371 12.70 -1.55 21.44
C GLU A 371 13.90 -0.98 20.67
N ALA A 372 14.47 -1.77 19.75
CA ALA A 372 15.53 -1.30 18.88
C ALA A 372 15.08 -0.12 18.02
N LEU A 373 13.89 -0.20 17.41
CA LEU A 373 13.33 0.88 16.59
C LEU A 373 13.13 2.16 17.41
N GLU A 374 12.57 2.05 18.63
CA GLU A 374 12.35 3.19 19.51
C GLU A 374 13.67 3.87 19.91
N ARG A 375 14.70 3.07 20.24
CA ARG A 375 16.04 3.59 20.55
C ARG A 375 16.66 4.33 19.37
N LEU A 376 16.59 3.77 18.15
CA LEU A 376 17.13 4.39 16.94
C LEU A 376 16.36 5.65 16.52
N ALA A 377 15.07 5.75 16.86
CA ALA A 377 14.28 6.95 16.59
C ALA A 377 14.72 8.15 17.46
N LYS A 378 15.30 7.89 18.64
CA LYS A 378 15.77 8.90 19.60
C LYS A 378 17.24 9.32 19.40
N ALA A 379 18.02 8.54 18.65
CA ALA A 379 19.43 8.80 18.33
C ALA A 379 19.58 9.84 17.21
#